data_AF-Q19Q28-F1
#
_entry.id   AF-Q19Q28-F1
#
_cell.length_a   1.000
_cell.length_b   1.000
_cell.length_c   1.000
_cell.angle_alpha   90.00
_cell.angle_beta   90.00
_cell.angle_gamma   90.00
#
_symmetry.space_group_name_H-M   'P 1'
#
loop_
_entity.id
_entity.type
_entity.pdbx_description
1 polymer ?
#
loop_
_entity_poly.entity_id
_entity_poly.type
_entity_poly.pdbx_seq_one_letter_code
_entity_poly.pdbx_strand_id
1 'polypeptide(L)' 'TRGDKDSNQKEWVPVTKLGRLVREGKIRSLEEIYLYSLPIKEFEVIDFFLGRALKDEVLKIMPVQKQTRAGQR' A
#
# COMPACT_ATOMS: atom_id res chain seq x y z
N THR A 1 -14.00 17.60 -21.74
CA THR A 1 -14.70 17.04 -20.57
C THR A 1 -13.80 15.98 -19.95
N ARG A 2 -13.11 16.31 -18.85
CA ARG A 2 -12.26 15.36 -18.13
C ARG A 2 -13.17 14.27 -17.56
N GLY A 3 -13.01 13.05 -18.06
CA GLY A 3 -13.81 11.91 -17.64
C GLY A 3 -13.65 11.67 -16.14
N ASP A 4 -14.80 11.57 -15.48
CA ASP A 4 -14.97 11.04 -14.14
C ASP A 4 -14.15 9.76 -13.98
N LYS A 5 -13.11 9.81 -13.16
CA LYS A 5 -12.30 8.63 -12.78
C LYS A 5 -12.74 8.12 -11.40
N ASP A 6 -14.04 8.16 -11.16
CA ASP A 6 -14.67 7.69 -9.94
C ASP A 6 -15.67 6.59 -10.33
N SER A 7 -15.24 5.32 -10.34
CA SER A 7 -16.15 4.16 -10.46
C SER A 7 -15.41 2.82 -10.36
N ASN A 8 -14.61 2.63 -9.31
CA ASN A 8 -14.54 1.38 -8.54
C ASN A 8 -13.35 1.50 -7.59
N GLN A 9 -13.62 1.90 -6.35
CA GLN A 9 -12.80 1.41 -5.25
C GLN A 9 -12.96 -0.11 -5.27
N LYS A 10 -12.02 -0.77 -5.95
CA LYS A 10 -12.01 -2.22 -6.09
C LYS A 10 -11.94 -2.78 -4.67
N GLU A 11 -12.96 -3.50 -4.26
CA GLU A 11 -13.02 -4.08 -2.92
C GLU A 11 -11.72 -4.88 -2.66
N TRP A 12 -11.02 -4.57 -1.57
CA TRP A 12 -9.74 -5.18 -1.29
C TRP A 12 -9.91 -6.68 -1.04
N VAL A 13 -9.37 -7.50 -1.96
CA VAL A 13 -9.31 -8.96 -1.83
C VAL A 13 -7.92 -9.34 -1.32
N PRO A 14 -7.78 -9.75 -0.05
CA PRO A 14 -6.47 -10.00 0.54
C PRO A 14 -5.83 -11.26 -0.06
N VAL A 15 -4.57 -11.13 -0.46
CA VAL A 15 -3.79 -12.21 -1.07
C VAL A 15 -2.90 -12.92 -0.06
N THR A 16 -2.50 -12.23 1.00
CA THR A 16 -1.67 -12.73 2.09
C THR A 16 -2.51 -13.29 3.23
N LYS A 17 -1.88 -14.16 4.04
CA LYS A 17 -2.48 -14.65 5.29
C LYS A 17 -2.79 -13.51 6.24
N LEU A 18 -1.88 -12.53 6.34
CA LEU A 18 -2.08 -11.34 7.17
C LEU A 18 -3.30 -10.54 6.72
N GLY A 19 -3.40 -10.22 5.43
CA GLY A 19 -4.56 -9.50 4.88
C GLY A 19 -5.89 -10.21 5.15
N ARG A 20 -5.93 -11.55 5.08
CA ARG A 20 -7.13 -12.33 5.43
C ARG A 20 -7.49 -12.19 6.90
N LEU A 21 -6.51 -12.31 7.80
CA LEU A 21 -6.73 -12.15 9.24
C LEU A 21 -7.22 -10.75 9.61
N VAL A 22 -6.69 -9.72 8.93
CA VAL A 22 -7.09 -8.32 9.10
C VAL A 22 -8.51 -8.10 8.57
N ARG A 23 -8.84 -8.58 7.36
CA ARG A 23 -10.19 -8.47 6.78
C ARG A 23 -11.24 -9.26 7.57
N GLU A 24 -10.86 -10.41 8.13
CA GLU A 24 -11.72 -11.21 9.02
C GLU A 24 -11.89 -10.57 10.43
N GLY A 25 -11.16 -9.49 10.75
CA GLY A 25 -11.25 -8.80 12.04
C GLY A 25 -10.61 -9.55 13.21
N LYS A 26 -9.76 -10.55 12.93
CA LYS A 26 -9.02 -11.31 13.96
C LYS A 26 -7.90 -10.49 14.57
N ILE A 27 -7.24 -9.66 13.75
CA ILE A 27 -6.23 -8.70 14.19
C ILE A 27 -6.90 -7.34 14.31
N ARG A 28 -6.87 -6.77 15.51
CA ARG A 28 -7.61 -5.54 15.81
C ARG A 28 -6.74 -4.30 15.78
N SER A 29 -5.43 -4.47 15.88
CA SER A 29 -4.51 -3.35 16.00
C SER A 29 -3.19 -3.60 15.28
N LEU A 30 -2.50 -2.51 14.95
CA LEU A 30 -1.22 -2.57 14.25
C LEU A 30 -0.10 -3.06 15.20
N GLU A 31 -0.23 -2.81 16.50
CA GLU A 31 0.70 -3.27 17.54
C GLU A 31 0.78 -4.80 17.58
N GLU A 32 -0.35 -5.48 17.38
CA GLU A 32 -0.39 -6.94 17.36
C GLU A 32 0.44 -7.52 16.19
N ILE A 33 0.41 -6.85 15.03
CA ILE A 33 1.20 -7.23 13.85
C ILE A 33 2.70 -7.09 14.15
N TYR A 34 3.10 -6.00 14.80
CA TYR A 34 4.48 -5.77 15.19
C TYR A 34 4.96 -6.69 16.31
N LEU A 35 4.10 -6.98 17.29
CA LEU A 35 4.41 -7.89 18.40
C LEU A 35 4.78 -9.29 17.89
N TYR A 36 4.01 -9.81 16.93
CA TYR A 36 4.27 -11.11 16.32
C TYR A 36 5.24 -11.06 15.12
N SER A 37 5.83 -9.89 14.84
CA SER A 37 6.77 -9.68 13.72
C SER A 37 6.24 -10.19 12.37
N LEU A 38 4.94 -10.03 12.12
CA LEU A 38 4.32 -10.51 10.89
C LEU A 38 4.69 -9.58 9.72
N PRO A 39 5.12 -10.13 8.56
CA PRO A 39 5.54 -9.31 7.44
C PRO A 39 4.35 -8.66 6.73
N ILE A 40 4.35 -7.33 6.66
CA ILE A 40 3.36 -6.54 5.91
C ILE A 40 3.82 -6.42 4.46
N LYS A 41 3.02 -6.95 3.52
CA LYS A 41 3.30 -6.90 2.06
C LYS A 41 2.19 -6.25 1.24
N GLU A 42 1.06 -5.95 1.87
CA GLU A 42 -0.11 -5.31 1.27
C GLU A 42 -0.27 -3.93 1.92
N PHE A 43 -0.37 -2.89 1.10
CA PHE A 43 -0.49 -1.51 1.58
C PHE A 43 -1.90 -1.27 2.16
N GLU A 44 -2.89 -2.01 1.67
CA GLU A 44 -4.28 -1.93 2.12
C GLU A 44 -4.44 -2.29 3.61
N VAL A 45 -3.52 -3.08 4.17
CA VAL A 45 -3.46 -3.35 5.62
C VAL A 45 -3.20 -2.05 6.40
N ILE A 46 -2.27 -1.21 5.91
CA ILE A 46 -1.93 0.07 6.54
C ILE A 46 -3.08 1.06 6.35
N ASP A 47 -3.67 1.11 5.16
CA ASP A 47 -4.82 1.98 4.87
C ASP A 47 -6.03 1.63 5.75
N PHE A 48 -6.26 0.35 6.05
CA PHE A 48 -7.34 -0.09 6.94
C PHE A 48 -7.19 0.44 8.37
N PHE A 49 -5.96 0.45 8.91
CA PHE A 49 -5.71 0.90 10.29
C PHE A 49 -5.50 2.41 10.43
N LEU A 50 -4.77 3.02 9.49
CA LEU A 50 -4.27 4.40 9.62
C LEU A 50 -4.81 5.36 8.56
N GLY A 51 -5.61 4.90 7.60
CA GLY A 51 -5.80 5.55 6.29
C GLY A 51 -5.98 7.07 6.27
N ARG A 52 -6.73 7.69 7.20
CA ARG A 52 -6.91 9.16 7.25
C ARG A 52 -5.90 9.90 8.14
N ALA A 53 -5.24 9.20 9.04
CA ALA A 53 -4.24 9.76 9.95
C ALA A 53 -2.83 9.76 9.34
N LEU A 54 -2.59 8.91 8.34
CA LEU A 54 -1.32 8.85 7.64
C LEU A 54 -1.20 10.01 6.64
N LYS A 55 -0.02 10.65 6.61
CA LYS A 55 0.32 11.73 5.68
C LYS A 55 1.43 11.27 4.75
N ASP A 56 1.26 11.54 3.46
CA ASP A 56 2.28 11.32 2.45
C ASP A 56 3.02 12.62 2.15
N GLU A 57 4.34 12.64 2.34
CA GLU A 57 5.20 13.79 2.05
C GLU A 57 6.28 13.43 1.01
N VAL A 58 6.40 14.24 -0.05
CA VAL A 58 7.42 14.06 -1.10
C VAL A 58 8.72 14.72 -0.66
N LEU A 59 9.73 13.92 -0.33
CA LEU A 59 11.03 14.42 0.16
C LEU A 59 11.93 14.96 -0.96
N LYS A 60 12.19 14.15 -1.98
CA LYS A 60 13.13 14.50 -3.07
C LYS A 60 12.81 13.73 -4.33
N ILE A 61 12.88 14.43 -5.46
CA ILE A 61 12.81 13.83 -6.79
C ILE A 61 14.22 13.91 -7.40
N MET A 62 14.80 12.75 -7.74
CA MET A 62 16.10 12.68 -8.40
C MET A 62 15.96 11.99 -9.76
N PRO A 63 16.47 12.59 -10.86
CA PRO A 63 16.52 11.89 -12.12
C PRO A 63 17.56 10.75 -12.04
N VAL A 64 17.19 9.56 -12.49
CA VAL A 64 18.09 8.41 -12.63
C VAL A 64 18.17 8.06 -14.10
N GLN A 65 19.38 7.87 -14.62
CA GLN A 65 19.63 7.55 -16.03
C GLN A 65 20.42 6.24 -16.12
N LYS A 66 19.95 5.31 -16.95
CA LYS A 66 20.54 4.01 -17.25
C LYS A 66 20.90 3.93 -18.73
N GLN A 67 22.14 3.57 -19.02
CA GLN A 67 22.56 3.31 -20.40
C GLN A 67 21.90 2.03 -20.93
N THR A 68 21.34 2.10 -22.12
CA THR A 68 20.85 0.95 -22.90
C THR A 68 21.57 0.87 -24.25
N ARG A 69 21.47 -0.26 -24.95
CA ARG A 69 22.18 -0.48 -26.23
C ARG A 69 21.79 0.51 -27.34
N ALA A 70 20.62 1.15 -27.24
CA ALA A 70 20.13 2.14 -28.21
C ALA A 70 20.16 3.58 -27.68
N GLY A 71 20.85 3.84 -26.55
CA GLY A 71 20.96 5.17 -25.94
C GLY A 71 20.59 5.21 -24.46
N GLN A 72 20.42 6.41 -23.92
CA GLN A 72 20.11 6.68 -22.51
C GLN A 72 18.61 6.48 -22.22
N ARG A 73 18.27 5.79 -21.13
CA ARG A 73 16.90 5.75 -20.56
C ARG A 73 16.90 6.33 -19.16
#